data_AF-A0A8D6ZTA6-F1
#
_entry.id   AF-A0A8D6ZTA6-F1
#
_cell.length_a   1.000
_cell.length_b   1.000
_cell.length_c   1.000
_cell.angle_alpha   90.00
_cell.angle_beta   90.00
_cell.angle_gamma   90.00
#
_symmetry.space_group_name_H-M   'P 1'
#
loop_
_entity.id
_entity.type
_entity.pdbx_description
1 polymer ?
#
loop_
_entity_poly.entity_id
_entity_poly.type
_entity_poly.pdbx_seq_one_letter_code
_entity_poly.pdbx_strand_id
1 'polypeptide(L)'
;MIKEEVFSPSADMCSFLPPSAYETAWVAMIPCPHRPSRPMFPKCLNWILRNQREDGFWGECRHAMDSLTATIACLVALKTWKVGNANVEQGLRFLNENMEKLLTEHHDRLTWGVHCTRREQSSGVQGYHPPSLFFLEALPASYRPKHELILHHQMEDGSLFHSPSATACAFMITGDAGFREYLHGVIRRFGNFVPAMFPVDQDLIKLCLVDHLRQLGCGEHFANETHDLMDQIYRAAHFMFPREVELHNAKLFSEKILQKSLCGSDTRNNPAIMTDLQKQ
;
A
#
# COMPACT_ATOMS: atom_id res chain seq x y z
N MET A 1 5.33 21.38 21.50
CA MET A 1 5.68 19.98 21.17
C MET A 1 4.88 19.46 19.97
N ILE A 2 3.66 18.91 20.11
CA ILE A 2 2.92 18.34 18.95
C ILE A 2 2.70 19.37 17.83
N LYS A 3 2.34 20.62 18.18
CA LYS A 3 2.14 21.70 17.19
C LYS A 3 3.39 21.97 16.34
N GLU A 4 4.56 22.03 16.97
CA GLU A 4 5.82 22.31 16.30
C GLU A 4 6.34 21.10 15.52
N GLU A 5 6.14 19.88 16.02
CA GLU A 5 6.59 18.66 15.33
C GLU A 5 5.78 18.35 14.07
N VAL A 6 4.50 18.72 14.05
CA VAL A 6 3.56 18.34 12.99
C VAL A 6 3.28 19.47 12.01
N PHE A 7 3.07 20.70 12.52
CA PHE A 7 2.59 21.82 11.72
C PHE A 7 3.69 22.84 11.40
N SER A 8 4.93 22.58 11.79
CA SER A 8 6.06 23.39 11.34
C SER A 8 6.24 23.26 9.81
N PRO A 9 6.60 24.33 9.10
CA PRO A 9 6.98 24.26 7.68
C PRO A 9 8.16 23.32 7.40
N SER A 10 8.97 23.02 8.42
CA SER A 10 10.08 22.07 8.34
C SER A 10 9.72 20.66 8.83
N ALA A 11 8.46 20.42 9.21
CA ALA A 11 7.99 19.13 9.69
C ALA A 11 8.03 18.12 8.55
N ASP A 12 8.70 17.01 8.78
CA ASP A 12 8.90 15.98 7.79
C ASP A 12 7.94 14.81 8.04
N MET A 13 6.70 14.98 7.57
CA MET A 13 5.62 14.04 7.85
C MET A 13 5.89 12.64 7.31
N CYS A 14 6.68 12.53 6.24
CA CYS A 14 7.07 11.25 5.66
C CYS A 14 7.95 10.42 6.60
N SER A 15 8.58 11.02 7.62
CA SER A 15 9.35 10.28 8.64
C SER A 15 8.49 9.37 9.52
N PHE A 16 7.19 9.66 9.63
CA PHE A 16 6.23 8.88 10.44
C PHE A 16 5.58 7.73 9.68
N LEU A 17 5.87 7.55 8.39
CA LEU A 17 5.27 6.47 7.61
C LEU A 17 5.74 5.11 8.14
N PRO A 18 4.81 4.19 8.46
CA PRO A 18 5.16 2.90 9.00
C PRO A 18 5.83 2.01 7.93
N PRO A 19 6.65 1.03 8.36
CA PRO A 19 7.22 0.05 7.45
C PRO A 19 6.13 -0.85 6.86
N SER A 20 6.18 -1.07 5.54
CA SER A 20 5.40 -2.13 4.91
C SER A 20 6.27 -3.37 4.70
N ALA A 21 5.90 -4.47 5.36
CA ALA A 21 6.61 -5.74 5.22
C ALA A 21 6.51 -6.31 3.80
N TYR A 22 5.33 -6.18 3.17
CA TYR A 22 5.11 -6.61 1.78
C TYR A 22 6.04 -5.88 0.82
N GLU A 23 6.05 -4.55 0.89
CA GLU A 23 6.88 -3.69 0.04
C GLU A 23 8.38 -3.95 0.28
N THR A 24 8.78 -4.04 1.55
CA THR A 24 10.17 -4.31 1.96
C THR A 24 10.66 -5.67 1.44
N ALA A 25 9.78 -6.68 1.40
CA ALA A 25 10.10 -7.98 0.83
C ALA A 25 10.38 -7.92 -0.68
N TRP A 26 9.57 -7.20 -1.45
CA TRP A 26 9.81 -7.00 -2.88
C TRP A 26 11.12 -6.28 -3.16
N VAL A 27 11.42 -5.22 -2.41
CA VAL A 27 12.70 -4.51 -2.53
C VAL A 27 13.88 -5.40 -2.12
N ALA A 28 13.72 -6.24 -1.10
CA ALA A 28 14.76 -7.18 -0.65
C ALA A 28 15.08 -8.26 -1.70
N MET A 29 14.17 -8.59 -2.61
CA MET A 29 14.37 -9.60 -3.65
C MET A 29 15.22 -9.12 -4.83
N ILE A 30 15.46 -7.81 -4.96
CA ILE A 30 16.19 -7.25 -6.10
C ILE A 30 17.65 -7.74 -6.09
N PRO A 31 18.11 -8.45 -7.14
CA PRO A 31 19.51 -8.87 -7.24
C PRO A 31 20.43 -7.70 -7.55
N CYS A 32 21.65 -7.72 -7.01
CA CYS A 32 22.67 -6.75 -7.38
C CYS A 32 23.07 -6.96 -8.86
N PRO A 33 23.01 -5.94 -9.74
CA PRO A 33 23.28 -6.08 -11.18
C PRO A 33 24.68 -6.64 -11.47
N HIS A 34 25.66 -6.29 -10.65
CA HIS A 34 27.05 -6.73 -10.80
C HIS A 34 27.35 -8.03 -10.05
N ARG A 35 26.50 -8.44 -9.09
CA ARG A 35 26.66 -9.64 -8.25
C ARG A 35 25.30 -10.25 -7.92
N PRO A 36 24.66 -10.98 -8.86
CA PRO A 36 23.30 -11.48 -8.68
C PRO A 36 23.09 -12.45 -7.51
N SER A 37 24.17 -13.00 -6.95
CA SER A 37 24.14 -13.84 -5.74
C SER A 37 23.89 -13.07 -4.44
N ARG A 38 23.78 -11.73 -4.48
CA ARG A 38 23.51 -10.90 -3.31
C ARG A 38 22.38 -9.90 -3.60
N PRO A 39 21.59 -9.53 -2.58
CA PRO A 39 20.57 -8.50 -2.73
C PRO A 39 21.22 -7.14 -2.97
N MET A 40 20.59 -6.32 -3.82
CA MET A 40 20.93 -4.91 -4.00
C MET A 40 20.73 -4.13 -2.69
N PHE A 41 19.68 -4.46 -1.93
CA PHE A 41 19.31 -3.80 -0.67
C PHE A 41 19.37 -4.78 0.51
N PRO A 42 20.57 -5.15 1.00
CA PRO A 42 20.72 -6.13 2.09
C PRO A 42 20.10 -5.67 3.42
N LYS A 43 19.94 -4.35 3.62
CA LYS A 43 19.30 -3.80 4.82
C LYS A 43 17.81 -4.18 4.92
N CYS A 44 17.10 -4.23 3.79
CA CYS A 44 15.71 -4.71 3.73
C CYS A 44 15.61 -6.19 4.12
N LEU A 45 16.49 -7.03 3.59
CA LEU A 45 16.54 -8.45 3.96
C LEU A 45 16.81 -8.65 5.45
N ASN A 46 17.73 -7.86 6.02
CA ASN A 46 18.01 -7.88 7.46
C ASN A 46 16.82 -7.38 8.29
N TRP A 47 16.06 -6.40 7.80
CA TRP A 47 14.83 -5.96 8.46
C TRP A 47 13.80 -7.09 8.51
N ILE A 48 13.59 -7.82 7.40
CA ILE A 48 12.66 -8.97 7.36
C ILE A 48 13.04 -10.02 8.41
N LEU A 49 14.32 -10.40 8.48
CA LEU A 49 14.83 -11.38 9.45
C LEU A 49 14.56 -10.99 10.91
N ARG A 50 14.51 -9.69 11.21
CA ARG A 50 14.41 -9.14 12.58
C ARG A 50 13.00 -8.74 12.99
N ASN A 51 12.05 -8.65 12.05
CA ASN A 51 10.71 -8.11 12.27
C ASN A 51 9.60 -9.15 12.04
N GLN A 52 9.91 -10.44 12.13
CA GLN A 52 8.88 -11.47 12.22
C GLN A 52 8.21 -11.39 13.59
N ARG A 53 6.87 -11.48 13.62
CA ARG A 53 6.11 -11.55 14.88
C ARG A 53 6.31 -12.91 15.55
N GLU A 54 6.05 -12.98 16.85
CA GLU A 54 6.17 -14.21 17.64
C GLU A 54 5.38 -15.37 17.03
N ASP A 55 4.23 -15.05 16.44
CA ASP A 55 3.31 -15.98 15.79
C ASP A 55 3.72 -16.39 14.38
N GLY A 56 4.83 -15.87 13.86
CA GLY A 56 5.38 -16.27 12.56
C GLY A 56 4.99 -15.41 11.36
N PHE A 57 4.05 -14.49 11.50
CA PHE A 57 3.65 -13.61 10.41
C PHE A 57 4.48 -12.33 10.34
N TRP A 58 4.39 -11.66 9.20
CA TRP A 58 4.82 -10.27 9.02
C TRP A 58 3.60 -9.40 8.69
N GLY A 59 3.53 -8.22 9.27
CA GLY A 59 2.40 -7.31 9.13
C GLY A 59 1.99 -6.66 10.46
N GLU A 60 0.93 -5.86 10.39
CA GLU A 60 0.39 -5.15 11.55
C GLU A 60 -0.64 -5.99 12.31
N CYS A 61 -1.58 -6.64 11.61
CA CYS A 61 -2.69 -7.36 12.23
C CYS A 61 -2.79 -8.82 11.75
N ARG A 62 -2.75 -9.78 12.68
CA ARG A 62 -2.75 -11.23 12.42
C ARG A 62 -3.85 -11.71 11.46
N HIS A 63 -5.05 -11.14 11.56
CA HIS A 63 -6.23 -11.55 10.81
C HIS A 63 -6.47 -10.74 9.53
N ALA A 64 -5.60 -9.78 9.22
CA ALA A 64 -5.72 -9.01 7.98
C ALA A 64 -5.15 -9.81 6.80
N MET A 65 -5.82 -9.70 5.64
CA MET A 65 -5.31 -10.20 4.36
C MET A 65 -3.88 -9.70 4.09
N ASP A 66 -3.58 -8.46 4.48
CA ASP A 66 -2.27 -7.82 4.30
C ASP A 66 -1.14 -8.55 5.04
N SER A 67 -1.43 -9.18 6.17
CA SER A 67 -0.43 -9.98 6.89
C SER A 67 -0.09 -11.28 6.17
N LEU A 68 -1.03 -11.85 5.42
CA LEU A 68 -0.76 -13.05 4.61
C LEU A 68 0.09 -12.71 3.40
N THR A 69 -0.31 -11.68 2.66
CA THR A 69 0.43 -11.24 1.47
C THR A 69 1.84 -10.80 1.86
N ALA A 70 1.99 -10.04 2.94
CA ALA A 70 3.28 -9.69 3.51
C ALA A 70 4.08 -10.91 3.95
N THR A 71 3.46 -11.88 4.63
CA THR A 71 4.14 -13.12 5.06
C THR A 71 4.62 -13.93 3.87
N ILE A 72 3.78 -14.13 2.85
CA ILE A 72 4.16 -14.84 1.62
C ILE A 72 5.32 -14.12 0.93
N ALA A 73 5.24 -12.80 0.75
CA ALA A 73 6.31 -12.01 0.14
C ALA A 73 7.63 -12.13 0.94
N CYS A 74 7.57 -12.03 2.28
CA CYS A 74 8.73 -12.19 3.15
C CYS A 74 9.34 -13.59 3.06
N LEU A 75 8.53 -14.64 3.03
CA LEU A 75 8.98 -16.03 2.86
C LEU A 75 9.69 -16.22 1.51
N VAL A 76 9.12 -15.67 0.43
CA VAL A 76 9.74 -15.72 -0.90
C VAL A 76 11.08 -14.98 -0.90
N ALA A 77 11.17 -13.81 -0.25
CA ALA A 77 12.43 -13.07 -0.12
C ALA A 77 13.50 -13.87 0.64
N LEU A 78 13.14 -14.47 1.79
CA LEU A 78 14.06 -15.30 2.58
C LEU A 78 14.53 -16.55 1.79
N LYS A 79 13.61 -17.20 1.07
CA LYS A 79 13.93 -18.36 0.22
C LYS A 79 14.80 -18.00 -0.97
N THR A 80 14.55 -16.85 -1.62
CA THR A 80 15.36 -16.32 -2.73
C THR A 80 16.83 -16.24 -2.33
N TRP A 81 17.10 -15.77 -1.12
CA TRP A 81 18.46 -15.60 -0.60
C TRP A 81 18.98 -16.76 0.26
N LYS A 82 18.18 -17.81 0.46
CA LYS A 82 18.52 -19.00 1.26
C LYS A 82 18.97 -18.65 2.70
N VAL A 83 18.29 -17.70 3.33
CA VAL A 83 18.54 -17.25 4.71
C VAL A 83 17.31 -17.44 5.60
N GLY A 84 17.49 -17.36 6.92
CA GLY A 84 16.36 -17.33 7.86
C GLY A 84 15.52 -18.60 7.89
N ASN A 85 16.14 -19.79 7.85
CA ASN A 85 15.40 -21.07 7.81
C ASN A 85 14.38 -21.21 8.96
N ALA A 86 14.73 -20.77 10.17
CA ALA A 86 13.81 -20.76 11.31
C ALA A 86 12.62 -19.82 11.08
N ASN A 87 12.88 -18.61 10.56
CA ASN A 87 11.82 -17.68 10.20
C ASN A 87 10.89 -18.26 9.13
N VAL A 88 11.47 -18.93 8.14
CA VAL A 88 10.73 -19.58 7.07
C VAL A 88 9.83 -20.67 7.61
N GLU A 89 10.33 -21.53 8.49
CA GLU A 89 9.55 -22.60 9.11
C GLU A 89 8.37 -22.03 9.91
N GLN A 90 8.63 -21.01 10.73
CA GLN A 90 7.59 -20.39 11.54
C GLN A 90 6.53 -19.66 10.70
N GLY A 91 6.93 -18.99 9.61
CA GLY A 91 5.97 -18.35 8.70
C GLY A 91 5.13 -19.35 7.91
N LEU A 92 5.70 -20.51 7.54
CA LEU A 92 4.92 -21.59 6.93
C LEU A 92 3.90 -22.20 7.89
N ARG A 93 4.26 -22.36 9.17
CA ARG A 93 3.29 -22.79 10.21
C ARG A 93 2.13 -21.80 10.31
N PHE A 94 2.41 -20.51 10.40
CA PHE A 94 1.38 -19.46 10.39
C PHE A 94 0.47 -19.57 9.16
N LEU A 95 1.03 -19.71 7.95
CA LEU A 95 0.22 -19.83 6.74
C LEU A 95 -0.68 -21.06 6.77
N ASN A 96 -0.17 -22.22 7.20
CA ASN A 96 -0.97 -23.45 7.29
C ASN A 96 -2.12 -23.32 8.29
N GLU A 97 -1.89 -22.70 9.44
CA GLU A 97 -2.91 -22.51 10.48
C GLU A 97 -4.02 -21.52 10.08
N ASN A 98 -3.73 -20.60 9.15
CA ASN A 98 -4.64 -19.51 8.79
C ASN A 98 -5.25 -19.67 7.39
N MET A 99 -4.61 -20.39 6.45
CA MET A 99 -5.10 -20.54 5.08
C MET A 99 -6.51 -21.14 5.00
N GLU A 100 -6.84 -22.15 5.81
CA GLU A 100 -8.17 -22.76 5.77
C GLU A 100 -9.27 -21.78 6.19
N LYS A 101 -9.04 -21.01 7.27
CA LYS A 101 -9.97 -19.97 7.76
C LYS A 101 -10.21 -18.89 6.71
N LEU A 102 -9.17 -18.52 5.98
CA LEU A 102 -9.23 -17.48 4.96
C LEU A 102 -9.87 -17.92 3.65
N LEU A 103 -9.68 -19.16 3.23
CA LEU A 103 -10.43 -19.73 2.10
C LEU A 103 -11.93 -19.75 2.38
N THR A 104 -12.33 -19.89 3.66
CA THR A 104 -13.74 -19.83 4.07
C THR A 104 -14.25 -18.40 4.22
N GLU A 105 -13.49 -17.48 4.81
CA GLU A 105 -13.91 -16.09 5.07
C GLU A 105 -13.91 -15.20 3.81
N HIS A 106 -13.02 -15.46 2.84
CA HIS A 106 -12.85 -14.61 1.66
C HIS A 106 -13.23 -15.29 0.34
N HIS A 107 -13.95 -16.41 0.38
CA HIS A 107 -14.37 -17.14 -0.83
C HIS A 107 -15.06 -16.23 -1.86
N ASP A 108 -15.93 -15.32 -1.41
CA ASP A 108 -16.67 -14.39 -2.26
C ASP A 108 -15.81 -13.23 -2.81
N ARG A 109 -14.74 -12.84 -2.11
CA ARG A 109 -13.81 -11.78 -2.55
C ARG A 109 -12.74 -12.29 -3.51
N LEU A 110 -12.23 -13.50 -3.28
CA LEU A 110 -11.22 -14.14 -4.13
C LEU A 110 -11.81 -14.57 -5.48
N THR A 111 -13.05 -15.07 -5.49
CA THR A 111 -13.76 -15.40 -6.74
C THR A 111 -13.98 -14.17 -7.62
N TRP A 112 -14.24 -12.98 -7.03
CA TRP A 112 -14.35 -11.73 -7.78
C TRP A 112 -13.02 -11.27 -8.39
N GLY A 113 -11.89 -11.35 -7.67
CA GLY A 113 -10.57 -10.95 -8.18
C GLY A 113 -10.10 -11.79 -9.39
N VAL A 114 -10.33 -13.11 -9.34
CA VAL A 114 -10.05 -14.02 -10.46
C VAL A 114 -11.05 -13.80 -11.62
N HIS A 115 -12.30 -13.45 -11.32
CA HIS A 115 -13.29 -13.13 -12.35
C HIS A 115 -13.00 -11.79 -13.05
N CYS A 116 -12.51 -10.78 -12.32
CA CYS A 116 -12.10 -9.48 -12.88
C CYS A 116 -10.93 -9.62 -13.87
N THR A 117 -9.90 -10.38 -13.52
CA THR A 117 -8.79 -10.70 -14.44
C THR A 117 -9.25 -11.45 -15.69
N ARG A 118 -10.36 -12.21 -15.60
CA ARG A 118 -10.99 -12.89 -16.74
C ARG A 118 -11.89 -11.96 -17.58
N ARG A 119 -12.53 -10.97 -16.95
CA ARG A 119 -13.47 -10.02 -17.60
C ARG A 119 -12.74 -8.96 -18.43
N GLU A 120 -11.56 -8.52 -17.99
CA GLU A 120 -10.70 -7.61 -18.77
C GLU A 120 -10.26 -8.22 -20.13
N GLN A 121 -10.29 -9.55 -20.28
CA GLN A 121 -9.95 -10.22 -21.54
C GLN A 121 -11.10 -10.27 -22.56
N SER A 122 -12.34 -10.07 -22.13
CA SER A 122 -13.51 -10.18 -23.03
C SER A 122 -13.81 -8.89 -23.80
N SER A 123 -13.21 -7.76 -23.40
CA SER A 123 -13.52 -6.44 -23.93
C SER A 123 -12.63 -5.98 -25.09
N GLY A 124 -11.63 -6.76 -25.51
CA GLY A 124 -10.83 -6.45 -26.72
C GLY A 124 -10.11 -5.09 -26.68
N VAL A 125 -9.98 -4.45 -25.52
CA VAL A 125 -9.26 -3.19 -25.36
C VAL A 125 -7.77 -3.50 -25.34
N GLN A 126 -7.09 -3.11 -26.41
CA GLN A 126 -5.67 -3.31 -26.63
C GLN A 126 -4.86 -2.32 -25.77
N GLY A 127 -4.91 -2.49 -24.45
CA GLY A 127 -4.19 -1.66 -23.48
C GLY A 127 -4.46 -2.12 -22.05
N TYR A 128 -3.41 -2.35 -21.26
CA TYR A 128 -3.57 -2.60 -19.83
C TYR A 128 -4.12 -1.34 -19.15
N HIS A 129 -5.14 -1.49 -18.31
CA HIS A 129 -5.66 -0.37 -17.53
C HIS A 129 -4.64 0.06 -16.46
N PRO A 130 -4.44 1.38 -16.20
CA PRO A 130 -3.47 1.87 -15.21
C PRO A 130 -3.54 1.21 -13.82
N PRO A 131 -4.73 0.88 -13.26
CA PRO A 131 -4.83 0.18 -11.98
C PRO A 131 -4.20 -1.23 -11.96
N SER A 132 -4.07 -1.89 -13.11
CA SER A 132 -3.46 -3.24 -13.17
C SER A 132 -1.94 -3.21 -13.01
N LEU A 133 -1.29 -2.13 -13.46
CA LEU A 133 0.16 -1.95 -13.34
C LEU A 133 0.58 -1.56 -11.92
N PHE A 134 -0.34 -1.07 -11.09
CA PHE A 134 -0.10 -0.83 -9.66
C PHE A 134 0.27 -2.11 -8.90
N PHE A 135 -0.22 -3.26 -9.35
CA PHE A 135 0.08 -4.58 -8.79
C PHE A 135 0.90 -5.44 -9.77
N LEU A 136 1.82 -4.81 -10.51
CA LEU A 136 2.66 -5.47 -11.53
C LEU A 136 3.35 -6.73 -10.99
N GLU A 137 3.74 -6.70 -9.73
CA GLU A 137 4.41 -7.76 -9.00
C GLU A 137 3.52 -8.97 -8.69
N ALA A 138 2.20 -8.78 -8.65
CA ALA A 138 1.22 -9.85 -8.48
C ALA A 138 0.79 -10.51 -9.80
N LEU A 139 1.16 -9.94 -10.96
CA LEU A 139 0.81 -10.49 -12.26
C LEU A 139 1.63 -11.76 -12.57
N PRO A 140 0.99 -12.86 -13.00
CA PRO A 140 1.72 -14.04 -13.46
C PRO A 140 2.63 -13.72 -14.63
N ALA A 141 3.73 -14.47 -14.79
CA ALA A 141 4.71 -14.24 -15.85
C ALA A 141 4.10 -14.21 -17.27
N SER A 142 3.04 -14.99 -17.50
CA SER A 142 2.29 -15.03 -18.76
C SER A 142 1.51 -13.75 -19.08
N TYR A 143 1.21 -12.93 -18.08
CA TYR A 143 0.44 -11.69 -18.18
C TYR A 143 1.32 -10.46 -17.96
N ARG A 144 2.65 -10.60 -17.99
CA ARG A 144 3.52 -9.44 -17.82
C ARG A 144 3.44 -8.53 -19.05
N PRO A 145 3.23 -7.22 -18.85
CA PRO A 145 3.21 -6.25 -19.94
C PRO A 145 4.60 -6.14 -20.58
N LYS A 146 4.63 -5.67 -21.83
CA LYS A 146 5.89 -5.38 -22.52
C LYS A 146 6.67 -4.30 -21.78
N HIS A 147 8.00 -4.34 -21.89
CA HIS A 147 8.90 -3.40 -21.23
C HIS A 147 8.56 -1.94 -21.57
N GLU A 148 8.24 -1.66 -22.84
CA GLU A 148 7.86 -0.33 -23.33
C GLU A 148 6.63 0.23 -22.60
N LEU A 149 5.65 -0.62 -22.28
CA LEU A 149 4.44 -0.19 -21.59
C LEU A 149 4.72 0.13 -20.13
N ILE A 150 5.61 -0.63 -19.48
CA ILE A 150 6.04 -0.35 -18.10
C ILE A 150 6.77 1.00 -18.05
N LEU A 151 7.70 1.23 -18.98
CA LEU A 151 8.45 2.49 -19.08
C LEU A 151 7.54 3.69 -19.37
N HIS A 152 6.49 3.51 -20.17
CA HIS A 152 5.52 4.56 -20.46
C HIS A 152 4.75 5.06 -19.22
N HIS A 153 4.68 4.24 -18.17
CA HIS A 153 3.99 4.58 -16.92
C HIS A 153 4.96 4.96 -15.78
N GLN A 154 6.26 5.11 -16.08
CA GLN A 154 7.21 5.63 -15.12
C GLN A 154 6.87 7.10 -14.81
N MET A 155 6.79 7.42 -13.53
CA MET A 155 6.50 8.76 -13.04
C MET A 155 7.77 9.63 -13.04
N GLU A 156 7.60 10.94 -12.87
CA GLU A 156 8.72 11.91 -12.85
C GLU A 156 9.74 11.63 -11.75
N ASP A 157 9.30 11.06 -10.62
CA ASP A 157 10.16 10.64 -9.51
C ASP A 157 10.89 9.30 -9.76
N GLY A 158 10.67 8.69 -10.94
CA GLY A 158 11.20 7.40 -11.32
C GLY A 158 10.42 6.21 -10.79
N SER A 159 9.35 6.40 -10.02
CA SER A 159 8.53 5.32 -9.47
C SER A 159 7.52 4.76 -10.48
N LEU A 160 6.97 3.58 -10.17
CA LEU A 160 5.74 3.10 -10.76
C LEU A 160 4.62 3.30 -9.73
N PHE A 161 3.77 4.32 -9.93
CA PHE A 161 2.65 4.71 -9.06
C PHE A 161 3.02 4.89 -7.58
N HIS A 162 4.23 5.41 -7.28
CA HIS A 162 4.72 5.60 -5.91
C HIS A 162 4.79 4.31 -5.06
N SER A 163 4.63 3.13 -5.67
CA SER A 163 4.69 1.82 -4.99
C SER A 163 6.11 1.24 -5.10
N PRO A 164 6.83 1.03 -3.97
CA PRO A 164 8.15 0.39 -3.98
C PRO A 164 8.18 -1.02 -4.61
N SER A 165 7.14 -1.83 -4.44
CA SER A 165 7.04 -3.22 -4.87
C SER A 165 6.76 -3.31 -6.37
N ALA A 166 5.82 -2.51 -6.86
CA ALA A 166 5.57 -2.36 -8.29
C ALA A 166 6.83 -1.84 -8.99
N THR A 167 7.50 -0.86 -8.38
CA THR A 167 8.77 -0.29 -8.90
C THR A 167 9.92 -1.32 -8.85
N ALA A 168 10.01 -2.11 -7.79
CA ALA A 168 10.99 -3.20 -7.68
C ALA A 168 10.80 -4.25 -8.78
N CYS A 169 9.55 -4.66 -9.02
CA CYS A 169 9.21 -5.58 -10.09
C CYS A 169 9.52 -4.98 -11.46
N ALA A 170 9.13 -3.72 -11.68
CA ALA A 170 9.43 -2.99 -12.92
C ALA A 170 10.94 -2.93 -13.18
N PHE A 171 11.74 -2.59 -12.16
CA PHE A 171 13.19 -2.60 -12.26
C PHE A 171 13.76 -3.99 -12.58
N MET A 172 13.27 -5.04 -11.93
CA MET A 172 13.73 -6.41 -12.20
C MET A 172 13.38 -6.88 -13.63
N ILE A 173 12.32 -6.33 -14.23
CA ILE A 173 11.92 -6.63 -15.61
C ILE A 173 12.75 -5.78 -16.58
N THR A 174 12.81 -4.47 -16.40
CA THR A 174 13.34 -3.54 -17.41
C THR A 174 14.83 -3.23 -17.25
N GLY A 175 15.37 -3.33 -16.03
CA GLY A 175 16.72 -2.88 -15.68
C GLY A 175 16.90 -1.36 -15.68
N ASP A 176 15.80 -0.60 -15.76
CA ASP A 176 15.82 0.85 -15.95
C ASP A 176 16.49 1.62 -14.80
N ALA A 177 17.15 2.72 -15.13
CA ALA A 177 17.88 3.53 -14.16
C ALA A 177 16.95 4.37 -13.26
N GLY A 178 15.83 4.88 -13.77
CA GLY A 178 14.90 5.69 -13.00
C GLY A 178 14.24 4.90 -11.87
N PHE A 179 13.78 3.68 -12.14
CA PHE A 179 13.23 2.80 -11.08
C PHE A 179 14.28 2.50 -10.01
N ARG A 180 15.54 2.31 -10.41
CA ARG A 180 16.65 2.08 -9.48
C ARG A 180 16.94 3.32 -8.63
N GLU A 181 16.94 4.51 -9.22
CA GLU A 181 17.18 5.77 -8.52
C GLU A 181 16.09 6.08 -7.49
N TYR A 182 14.82 5.86 -7.85
CA TYR A 182 13.70 5.93 -6.92
C TYR A 182 13.92 5.03 -5.69
N LEU A 183 14.20 3.73 -5.90
CA LEU A 183 14.39 2.77 -4.82
C LEU A 183 15.59 3.14 -3.92
N HIS A 184 16.69 3.61 -4.50
CA HIS A 184 17.81 4.15 -3.71
C HIS A 184 17.41 5.39 -2.92
N GLY A 185 16.55 6.25 -3.46
CA GLY A 185 15.97 7.41 -2.76
C GLY A 185 15.18 6.98 -1.53
N VAL A 186 14.25 6.03 -1.69
CA VAL A 186 13.45 5.49 -0.58
C VAL A 186 14.37 4.86 0.49
N ILE A 187 15.33 4.03 0.11
CA ILE A 187 16.22 3.37 1.08
C ILE A 187 17.18 4.35 1.76
N ARG A 188 17.64 5.40 1.06
CA ARG A 188 18.42 6.48 1.68
C ARG A 188 17.61 7.19 2.75
N ARG A 189 16.30 7.32 2.54
CA ARG A 189 15.37 8.00 3.41
C ARG A 189 14.98 7.19 4.64
N PHE A 190 14.57 5.93 4.46
CA PHE A 190 14.04 5.07 5.55
C PHE A 190 15.07 4.07 6.11
N GLY A 191 16.21 3.91 5.44
CA GLY A 191 17.36 3.17 5.94
C GLY A 191 17.32 1.66 5.70
N ASN A 192 16.32 0.96 6.24
CA ASN A 192 16.25 -0.51 6.20
C ASN A 192 14.87 -1.10 5.88
N PHE A 193 13.86 -0.28 5.68
CA PHE A 193 12.54 -0.69 5.22
C PHE A 193 12.03 0.32 4.18
N VAL A 194 10.87 0.02 3.59
CA VAL A 194 10.12 0.95 2.76
C VAL A 194 8.66 1.02 3.23
N PRO A 195 7.98 2.16 3.09
CA PRO A 195 6.56 2.29 3.39
C PRO A 195 5.69 1.67 2.30
N ALA A 196 4.36 1.66 2.50
CA ALA A 196 3.38 1.20 1.51
C ALA A 196 3.41 2.02 0.20
N MET A 197 3.69 3.32 0.32
CA MET A 197 3.74 4.26 -0.80
C MET A 197 4.73 5.39 -0.48
N PHE A 198 5.47 5.87 -1.47
CA PHE A 198 6.36 7.02 -1.35
C PHE A 198 6.62 7.68 -2.72
N PRO A 199 6.76 9.02 -2.80
CA PRO A 199 6.41 10.00 -1.79
C PRO A 199 4.90 10.02 -1.50
N VAL A 200 4.54 10.49 -0.31
CA VAL A 200 3.15 10.76 0.08
C VAL A 200 3.02 12.27 0.26
N ASP A 201 1.89 12.83 -0.16
CA ASP A 201 1.57 14.24 0.08
C ASP A 201 1.55 14.51 1.60
N GLN A 202 2.46 15.37 2.05
CA GLN A 202 2.60 15.68 3.48
C GLN A 202 1.38 16.45 4.01
N ASP A 203 0.71 17.24 3.16
CA ASP A 203 -0.48 17.97 3.57
C ASP A 203 -1.67 17.03 3.68
N LEU A 204 -1.72 15.96 2.90
CA LEU A 204 -2.67 14.85 3.12
C LEU A 204 -2.43 14.16 4.47
N ILE A 205 -1.17 13.90 4.84
CA ILE A 205 -0.84 13.32 6.15
C ILE A 205 -1.29 14.27 7.29
N LYS A 206 -1.00 15.57 7.16
CA LYS A 206 -1.46 16.58 8.14
C LYS A 206 -2.97 16.64 8.21
N LEU A 207 -3.67 16.55 7.08
CA LEU A 207 -5.14 16.58 7.03
C LEU A 207 -5.73 15.37 7.76
N CYS A 208 -5.21 14.17 7.49
CA CYS A 208 -5.62 12.96 8.21
C CYS A 208 -5.39 13.12 9.71
N LEU A 209 -4.25 13.67 10.13
CA LEU A 209 -3.94 13.88 11.54
C LEU A 209 -4.88 14.91 12.20
N VAL A 210 -5.19 16.02 11.52
CA VAL A 210 -6.16 17.01 11.98
C VAL A 210 -7.54 16.39 12.16
N ASP A 211 -8.00 15.57 11.21
CA ASP A 211 -9.29 14.90 11.33
C ASP A 211 -9.31 13.93 12.53
N HIS A 212 -8.24 13.16 12.74
CA HIS A 212 -8.12 12.29 13.93
C HIS A 212 -8.10 13.10 15.23
N LEU A 213 -7.35 14.19 15.32
CA LEU A 213 -7.33 15.06 16.50
C LEU A 213 -8.71 15.66 16.78
N ARG A 214 -9.48 15.98 15.73
CA ARG A 214 -10.86 16.47 15.86
C ARG A 214 -11.79 15.37 16.36
N GLN A 215 -11.69 14.15 15.82
CA GLN A 215 -12.48 12.99 16.26
C GLN A 215 -12.21 12.61 17.72
N LEU A 216 -10.99 12.83 18.21
CA LEU A 216 -10.61 12.62 19.61
C LEU A 216 -11.05 13.74 20.57
N GLY A 217 -11.73 14.78 20.08
CA GLY A 217 -12.18 15.93 20.88
C GLY A 217 -11.09 16.96 21.18
N CYS A 218 -9.91 16.83 20.56
CA CYS A 218 -8.78 17.75 20.76
C CYS A 218 -8.74 18.90 19.75
N GLY A 219 -9.72 18.99 18.82
CA GLY A 219 -9.69 19.89 17.68
C GLY A 219 -9.60 21.38 18.03
N GLU A 220 -10.19 21.81 19.15
CA GLU A 220 -10.16 23.22 19.58
C GLU A 220 -8.74 23.74 19.84
N HIS A 221 -7.84 22.86 20.27
CA HIS A 221 -6.45 23.22 20.51
C HIS A 221 -5.66 23.45 19.22
N PHE A 222 -6.15 23.00 18.07
CA PHE A 222 -5.48 23.06 16.76
C PHE A 222 -6.28 23.85 15.72
N ALA A 223 -7.18 24.73 16.16
CA ALA A 223 -8.09 25.46 15.28
C ALA A 223 -7.36 26.34 14.25
N ASN A 224 -6.28 27.02 14.67
CA ASN A 224 -5.48 27.88 13.79
C ASN A 224 -4.73 27.04 12.74
N GLU A 225 -4.07 25.97 13.17
CA GLU A 225 -3.34 25.05 12.29
C GLU A 225 -4.26 24.36 11.28
N THR A 226 -5.47 24.00 11.73
CA THR A 226 -6.52 23.45 10.86
C THR A 226 -6.95 24.47 9.81
N HIS A 227 -7.14 25.73 10.21
CA HIS A 227 -7.53 26.79 9.29
C HIS A 227 -6.46 27.04 8.23
N ASP A 228 -5.19 27.15 8.64
CA ASP A 228 -4.06 27.38 7.73
C ASP A 228 -3.88 26.22 6.74
N LEU A 229 -3.98 24.98 7.22
CA LEU A 229 -3.92 23.78 6.37
C LEU A 229 -5.08 23.72 5.38
N MET A 230 -6.30 23.99 5.84
CA MET A 230 -7.47 24.02 4.98
C MET A 230 -7.38 25.13 3.94
N ASP A 231 -6.85 26.31 4.28
CA ASP A 231 -6.63 27.40 3.31
C ASP A 231 -5.58 27.00 2.25
N GLN A 232 -4.50 26.31 2.63
CA GLN A 232 -3.50 25.79 1.68
C GLN A 232 -4.10 24.77 0.71
N ILE A 233 -4.82 23.76 1.23
CA ILE A 233 -5.48 22.74 0.42
C ILE A 233 -6.56 23.38 -0.46
N TYR A 234 -7.33 24.31 0.09
CA TYR A 234 -8.39 24.98 -0.65
C TYR A 234 -7.83 25.88 -1.75
N ARG A 235 -6.72 26.60 -1.54
CA ARG A 235 -6.04 27.35 -2.61
C ARG A 235 -5.53 26.46 -3.73
N ALA A 236 -4.99 25.28 -3.39
CA ALA A 236 -4.60 24.28 -4.39
C ALA A 236 -5.82 23.71 -5.14
N ALA A 237 -6.92 23.47 -4.43
CA ALA A 237 -8.16 22.92 -4.99
C ALA A 237 -9.06 23.95 -5.69
N HIS A 238 -8.89 25.25 -5.43
CA HIS A 238 -9.69 26.32 -6.05
C HIS A 238 -9.46 26.41 -7.57
N PHE A 239 -8.40 25.77 -8.07
CA PHE A 239 -8.18 25.55 -9.50
C PHE A 239 -9.07 24.43 -10.11
N MET A 240 -9.82 23.65 -9.31
CA MET A 240 -10.51 22.44 -9.79
C MET A 240 -12.04 22.51 -9.89
N PHE A 241 -12.75 23.46 -9.24
CA PHE A 241 -14.22 23.42 -9.25
C PHE A 241 -14.88 24.80 -9.45
N PRO A 242 -15.23 25.15 -10.70
CA PRO A 242 -16.21 26.20 -10.95
C PRO A 242 -17.63 25.61 -10.86
N ARG A 243 -18.33 25.91 -9.74
CA ARG A 243 -19.76 25.66 -9.38
C ARG A 243 -19.99 24.46 -8.44
N GLU A 244 -21.02 24.58 -7.61
CA GLU A 244 -21.40 23.63 -6.54
C GLU A 244 -22.15 22.37 -7.04
N VAL A 245 -22.31 22.21 -8.35
CA VAL A 245 -23.11 21.13 -8.96
C VAL A 245 -22.39 19.78 -8.81
N GLU A 246 -21.08 19.79 -8.97
CA GLU A 246 -20.20 18.64 -8.82
C GLU A 246 -20.19 18.12 -7.39
N LEU A 247 -20.25 19.03 -6.40
CA LEU A 247 -20.31 18.67 -4.98
C LEU A 247 -21.64 17.99 -4.64
N HIS A 248 -22.76 18.49 -5.16
CA HIS A 248 -24.08 17.87 -4.97
C HIS A 248 -24.12 16.45 -5.56
N ASN A 249 -23.59 16.28 -6.78
CA ASN A 249 -23.51 14.98 -7.43
C ASN A 249 -22.57 14.00 -6.69
N ALA A 250 -21.42 14.47 -6.23
CA ALA A 250 -20.49 13.66 -5.43
C ALA A 250 -21.13 13.19 -4.12
N LYS A 251 -21.89 14.07 -3.45
CA LYS A 251 -22.64 13.71 -2.24
C LYS A 251 -23.66 12.61 -2.51
N LEU A 252 -24.54 12.79 -3.51
CA LEU A 252 -25.53 11.78 -3.88
C LEU A 252 -24.90 10.44 -4.30
N PHE A 253 -23.76 10.48 -4.99
CA PHE A 253 -23.03 9.28 -5.39
C PHE A 253 -22.44 8.55 -4.17
N SER A 254 -21.77 9.28 -3.28
CA SER A 254 -21.21 8.74 -2.04
C SER A 254 -22.27 8.12 -1.13
N GLU A 255 -23.41 8.81 -0.94
CA GLU A 255 -24.55 8.31 -0.16
C GLU A 255 -25.09 6.98 -0.72
N LYS A 256 -25.25 6.87 -2.04
CA LYS A 256 -25.68 5.63 -2.69
C LYS A 256 -24.68 4.49 -2.51
N ILE A 257 -23.39 4.76 -2.58
CA ILE A 257 -22.35 3.75 -2.35
C ILE A 257 -22.34 3.29 -0.89
N LEU A 258 -22.40 4.22 0.07
CA LEU A 258 -22.42 3.91 1.50
C LEU A 258 -23.65 3.07 1.86
N GLN A 259 -24.83 3.46 1.38
CA GLN A 259 -26.07 2.68 1.57
C GLN A 259 -25.97 1.27 0.98
N LYS A 260 -25.37 1.13 -0.20
CA LYS A 260 -25.16 -0.17 -0.84
C LYS A 260 -24.13 -1.03 -0.10
N SER A 261 -23.10 -0.41 0.47
CA SER A 261 -22.09 -1.08 1.30
C SER A 261 -22.67 -1.59 2.62
N LEU A 262 -23.59 -0.83 3.23
CA LEU A 262 -24.32 -1.23 4.46
C LEU A 262 -25.36 -2.34 4.20
N CYS A 263 -25.99 -2.34 3.03
CA CYS A 263 -26.99 -3.32 2.64
C CYS A 263 -26.39 -4.65 2.12
N GLY A 264 -25.11 -4.64 1.72
CA GLY A 264 -24.41 -5.81 1.16
C GLY A 264 -23.79 -6.77 2.18
N SER A 265 -23.79 -6.45 3.48
CA SER A 265 -23.34 -7.38 4.53
C SER A 265 -24.49 -8.31 4.94
N ASP A 266 -24.31 -9.60 4.68
CA ASP A 266 -25.24 -10.69 4.97
C ASP A 266 -25.88 -10.54 6.38
N THR A 267 -27.19 -10.31 6.44
CA THR A 267 -27.98 -10.10 7.68
C THR A 267 -28.17 -11.38 8.50
N ARG A 268 -27.14 -12.22 8.59
CA ARG A 268 -27.14 -13.46 9.38
C ARG A 268 -26.26 -13.40 10.63
N ASN A 269 -25.45 -12.36 10.81
CA ASN A 269 -24.74 -12.13 12.06
C ASN A 269 -25.43 -11.06 12.92
N ASN A 270 -25.89 -11.53 14.08
CA ASN A 270 -26.34 -10.82 15.27
C ASN A 270 -26.19 -9.27 15.25
N PRO A 271 -27.27 -8.48 15.39
CA PRO A 271 -27.24 -7.00 15.35
C PRO A 271 -26.39 -6.34 16.46
N ALA A 272 -25.82 -7.12 17.39
CA ALA A 272 -24.91 -6.65 18.42
C ALA A 272 -23.43 -6.52 17.97
N ILE A 273 -23.07 -6.94 16.75
CA ILE A 273 -21.68 -6.90 16.25
C ILE A 273 -21.62 -6.12 14.94
N MET A 274 -21.88 -4.81 15.00
CA MET A 274 -21.40 -3.89 13.97
C MET A 274 -19.90 -3.69 14.17
N THR A 275 -19.11 -3.81 13.10
CA THR A 275 -17.70 -3.42 13.14
C THR A 275 -17.61 -1.91 13.39
N ASP A 276 -16.54 -1.43 14.01
CA ASP A 276 -16.40 0.00 14.31
C ASP A 276 -16.42 0.89 13.04
N LEU A 277 -16.04 0.32 11.89
CA LEU A 277 -16.18 0.91 10.55
C LEU A 277 -17.62 1.02 10.03
N GLN A 278 -18.57 0.24 10.55
CA GLN A 278 -20.00 0.38 10.19
C GLN A 278 -20.72 1.38 11.11
N LYS A 279 -20.16 1.66 12.29
CA LYS A 279 -20.69 2.63 13.25
C LYS A 279 -20.23 4.06 12.93
N GLN A 280 -19.04 4.19 12.33
CA GLN A 280 -18.52 5.44 11.73
C GLN A 280 -19.25 5.76 10.43
#